data_AF-A0A0M8NXD6-F1
#
_entry.id   AF-A0A0M8NXD6-F1
#
_cell.length_a   1.000
_cell.length_b   1.000
_cell.length_c   1.000
_cell.angle_alpha   90.00
_cell.angle_beta   90.00
_cell.angle_gamma   90.00
#
_symmetry.space_group_name_H-M   'P 1'
#
loop_
_entity.id
_entity.type
_entity.pdbx_description
1 polymer ?
#
loop_
_entity_poly.entity_id
_entity_poly.type
_entity_poly.pdbx_seq_one_letter_code
_entity_poly.pdbx_strand_id
1 'polypeptide(L)'
;MKFSVSCVAAFFAATVLATPIPDDALAKRADRGQYTVSGLGWHKKEILNAGGNSLDIAIAMLENEDMNNGHYPYGDAKTHDAANFGLFKQNWGQLRVCASRYGFVGKSESQWNDGAILNSNVHADVASRWDCQNHYGYDKWFAGHRNGASGLANPYTQDIQNYKSAVQWIQQQIDSKESYKTDDTRFWVSVVAI
;
A
#
# COMPACT_ATOMS: atom_id res chain seq x y z
N MET A 1 52.62 34.44 -59.82
CA MET A 1 51.37 33.69 -60.05
C MET A 1 50.81 33.28 -58.70
N LYS A 2 49.57 33.68 -58.39
CA LYS A 2 48.83 33.34 -57.18
C LYS A 2 48.00 32.09 -57.45
N PHE A 3 48.04 31.09 -56.56
CA PHE A 3 46.96 30.11 -56.44
C PHE A 3 46.75 29.80 -54.95
N SER A 4 45.66 30.34 -54.41
CA SER A 4 45.09 29.96 -53.13
C SER A 4 44.27 28.68 -53.32
N VAL A 5 44.43 27.71 -52.43
CA VAL A 5 43.53 26.56 -52.29
C VAL A 5 42.73 26.76 -51.02
N SER A 6 41.43 27.04 -51.17
CA SER A 6 40.47 27.08 -50.07
C SER A 6 39.93 25.67 -49.80
N CYS A 7 40.19 25.12 -48.61
CA CYS A 7 39.48 23.94 -48.12
C CYS A 7 38.12 24.37 -47.54
N VAL A 8 37.04 23.88 -48.13
CA VAL A 8 35.68 24.01 -47.61
C VAL A 8 35.46 22.92 -46.55
N ALA A 9 35.28 23.32 -45.30
CA ALA A 9 34.82 22.43 -44.24
C ALA A 9 33.28 22.34 -44.29
N ALA A 10 32.75 21.16 -44.63
CA ALA A 10 31.33 20.89 -44.57
C ALA A 10 30.92 20.51 -43.15
N PHE A 11 30.29 21.43 -42.42
CA PHE A 11 29.59 21.14 -41.18
C PHE A 11 28.25 20.46 -41.51
N PHE A 12 28.16 19.15 -41.30
CA PHE A 12 26.86 18.46 -41.25
C PHE A 12 26.23 18.72 -39.88
N ALA A 13 25.30 19.68 -39.82
CA ALA A 13 24.41 19.84 -38.67
C ALA A 13 23.38 18.71 -38.71
N ALA A 14 23.58 17.67 -37.91
CA ALA A 14 22.57 16.66 -37.66
C ALA A 14 21.49 17.26 -36.74
N THR A 15 20.38 17.70 -37.34
CA THR A 15 19.17 18.08 -36.61
C THR A 15 18.51 16.81 -36.07
N VAL A 16 18.71 16.54 -34.78
CA VAL A 16 17.92 15.52 -34.07
C VAL A 16 16.48 16.03 -33.98
N LEU A 17 15.61 15.47 -34.82
CA LEU A 17 14.17 15.69 -34.71
C LEU A 17 13.67 14.95 -33.47
N ALA A 18 13.43 15.68 -32.38
CA ALA A 18 12.68 15.16 -31.24
C ALA A 18 11.24 14.93 -31.69
N THR A 19 10.87 13.68 -31.93
CA THR A 19 9.48 13.33 -32.21
C THR A 19 8.66 13.46 -30.92
N PRO A 20 7.50 14.13 -30.94
CA PRO A 20 6.61 14.16 -29.78
C PRO A 20 6.19 12.73 -29.43
N ILE A 21 6.40 12.36 -28.16
CA ILE A 21 5.87 11.11 -27.62
C ILE A 21 4.34 11.25 -27.59
N PRO A 22 3.57 10.32 -28.17
CA PRO A 22 2.11 10.35 -28.09
C PRO A 22 1.65 10.43 -26.63
N ASP A 23 0.65 11.25 -26.32
CA ASP A 23 0.13 11.38 -24.94
C ASP A 23 -0.32 10.02 -24.37
N ASP A 24 -0.76 9.08 -25.23
CA ASP A 24 -1.13 7.71 -24.87
C ASP A 24 0.06 6.83 -24.43
N ALA A 25 1.30 7.23 -24.73
CA ALA A 25 2.50 6.54 -24.28
C ALA A 25 2.94 6.98 -22.87
N LEU A 26 2.31 8.01 -22.30
CA LEU A 26 2.46 8.38 -20.91
C LEU A 26 1.38 7.69 -20.09
N ALA A 27 1.75 6.64 -19.35
CA ALA A 27 0.85 6.01 -18.40
C ALA A 27 0.21 7.10 -17.50
N LYS A 28 -1.13 7.14 -17.45
CA LYS A 28 -1.87 8.06 -16.60
C LYS A 28 -1.33 7.95 -15.18
N ARG A 29 -0.75 9.04 -14.66
CA ARG A 29 -0.25 9.06 -13.27
C ARG A 29 -1.41 8.72 -12.35
N ALA A 30 -1.20 7.77 -11.43
CA ALA A 30 -2.25 7.47 -10.45
C ALA A 30 -2.54 8.73 -9.64
N ASP A 31 -3.83 9.00 -9.43
CA ASP A 31 -4.30 10.14 -8.67
C ASP A 31 -3.89 10.01 -7.20
N ARG A 32 -3.14 11.00 -6.70
CA ARG A 32 -2.44 10.92 -5.42
C ARG A 32 -2.09 12.30 -4.89
N GLY A 33 -1.91 12.41 -3.58
CA GLY A 33 -1.53 13.68 -2.96
C GLY A 33 -1.27 13.56 -1.47
N GLN A 34 -1.30 14.72 -0.80
CA GLN A 34 -1.22 14.81 0.65
C GLN A 34 -2.14 15.90 1.19
N TYR A 35 -2.56 15.75 2.45
CA TYR A 35 -3.25 16.78 3.24
C TYR A 35 -3.13 16.45 4.72
N THR A 36 -3.49 17.39 5.59
CA THR A 36 -3.44 17.21 7.04
C THR A 36 -4.72 16.55 7.55
N VAL A 37 -4.59 15.49 8.35
CA VAL A 37 -5.69 14.87 9.10
C VAL A 37 -5.39 14.98 10.59
N SER A 38 -6.15 15.82 11.29
CA SER A 38 -5.93 16.10 12.70
C SER A 38 -5.94 14.82 13.53
N GLY A 39 -4.87 14.59 14.31
CA GLY A 39 -4.76 13.43 15.20
C GLY A 39 -4.17 12.18 14.55
N LEU A 40 -3.96 12.17 13.23
CA LEU A 40 -3.37 11.03 12.51
C LEU A 40 -1.99 10.66 13.04
N GLY A 41 -1.18 11.64 13.45
CA GLY A 41 0.15 11.42 14.02
C GLY A 41 0.13 10.61 15.32
N TRP A 42 -0.99 10.62 16.07
CA TRP A 42 -1.16 9.77 17.24
C TRP A 42 -1.28 8.30 16.84
N HIS A 43 -2.14 7.98 15.86
CA HIS A 43 -2.30 6.61 15.35
C HIS A 43 -1.01 6.06 14.72
N LYS A 44 -0.26 6.89 14.00
CA LYS A 44 1.06 6.49 13.48
C LYS A 44 2.00 6.06 14.61
N LYS A 45 2.02 6.83 15.71
CA LYS A 45 2.84 6.49 16.90
C LYS A 45 2.37 5.20 17.56
N GLU A 46 1.06 4.95 17.63
CA GLU A 46 0.54 3.68 18.14
C GLU A 46 1.04 2.48 17.33
N ILE A 47 1.02 2.56 15.99
CA ILE A 47 1.56 1.52 15.11
C ILE A 47 3.05 1.29 15.40
N LEU A 48 3.85 2.36 15.49
CA LEU A 48 5.29 2.26 15.78
C LEU A 48 5.56 1.67 17.17
N ASN A 49 4.82 2.11 18.18
CA ASN A 49 4.92 1.59 19.56
C ASN A 49 4.50 0.13 19.65
N ALA A 50 3.63 -0.33 18.75
CA ALA A 50 3.24 -1.73 18.61
C ALA A 50 4.27 -2.60 17.88
N GLY A 51 5.41 -2.02 17.46
CA GLY A 51 6.47 -2.72 16.74
C GLY A 51 6.30 -2.67 15.21
N GLY A 52 5.40 -1.83 14.71
CA GLY A 52 5.23 -1.62 13.28
C GLY A 52 6.32 -0.73 12.67
N ASN A 53 6.29 -0.60 11.35
CA ASN A 53 7.23 0.21 10.56
C ASN A 53 6.52 1.13 9.55
N SER A 54 7.28 1.79 8.67
CA SER A 54 6.71 2.69 7.66
C SER A 54 5.78 1.99 6.67
N LEU A 55 5.98 0.70 6.38
CA LEU A 55 5.07 -0.09 5.55
C LEU A 55 3.73 -0.29 6.27
N ASP A 56 3.75 -0.60 7.57
CA ASP A 56 2.51 -0.75 8.36
C ASP A 56 1.72 0.56 8.36
N ILE A 57 2.38 1.71 8.58
CA ILE A 57 1.75 3.03 8.48
C ILE A 57 1.17 3.24 7.06
N ALA A 58 1.92 2.91 6.02
CA ALA A 58 1.48 3.11 4.64
C ALA A 58 0.24 2.28 4.27
N ILE A 59 0.16 1.04 4.75
CA ILE A 59 -1.01 0.17 4.59
C ILE A 59 -2.20 0.80 5.30
N ALA A 60 -2.08 1.09 6.60
CA ALA A 60 -3.18 1.68 7.38
C ALA A 60 -3.69 3.00 6.77
N MET A 61 -2.77 3.83 6.26
CA MET A 61 -3.09 5.12 5.62
C MET A 61 -3.89 4.98 4.33
N LEU A 62 -3.64 3.91 3.57
CA LEU A 62 -4.38 3.62 2.35
C LEU A 62 -5.77 3.05 2.69
N GLU A 63 -5.87 2.22 3.73
CA GLU A 63 -7.11 1.53 4.12
C GLU A 63 -8.12 2.43 4.83
N ASN A 64 -7.64 3.42 5.59
CA ASN A 64 -8.49 4.34 6.33
C ASN A 64 -7.88 5.74 6.38
N GLU A 65 -8.73 6.76 6.18
CA GLU A 65 -8.29 8.14 6.04
C GLU A 65 -7.60 8.68 7.30
N ASP A 66 -8.16 8.38 8.47
CA ASP A 66 -7.69 8.87 9.76
C ASP A 66 -7.08 7.78 10.65
N MET A 67 -6.95 6.56 10.13
CA MET A 67 -6.52 5.38 10.90
C MET A 67 -7.36 5.13 12.16
N ASN A 68 -8.67 5.43 12.10
CA ASN A 68 -9.59 5.17 13.21
C ASN A 68 -10.55 4.00 12.91
N ASN A 69 -10.39 2.88 13.62
CA ASN A 69 -11.21 1.68 13.44
C ASN A 69 -12.72 1.89 13.70
N GLY A 70 -13.10 2.94 14.42
CA GLY A 70 -14.49 3.28 14.68
C GLY A 70 -15.23 3.88 13.49
N HIS A 71 -14.54 4.25 12.41
CA HIS A 71 -15.11 5.00 11.28
C HIS A 71 -15.40 4.18 10.03
N TYR A 72 -15.08 2.88 10.02
CA TYR A 72 -15.56 1.97 8.99
C TYR A 72 -16.61 0.98 9.56
N PRO A 73 -17.59 0.52 8.76
CA PRO A 73 -18.62 -0.41 9.23
C PRO A 73 -17.99 -1.68 9.81
N TYR A 74 -18.63 -2.32 10.79
CA TYR A 74 -18.13 -3.59 11.34
C TYR A 74 -17.86 -4.61 10.23
N GLY A 75 -16.66 -5.23 10.26
CA GLY A 75 -16.22 -6.16 9.22
C GLY A 75 -16.00 -5.51 7.85
N ASP A 76 -15.96 -4.18 7.75
CA ASP A 76 -16.04 -3.41 6.50
C ASP A 76 -17.30 -3.79 5.67
N ALA A 77 -18.40 -4.04 6.38
CA ALA A 77 -19.67 -4.55 5.83
C ALA A 77 -19.55 -5.91 5.11
N LYS A 78 -18.49 -6.67 5.40
CA LYS A 78 -18.27 -8.04 4.95
C LYS A 78 -18.38 -9.01 6.13
N THR A 79 -18.58 -10.28 5.82
CA THR A 79 -18.69 -11.37 6.81
C THR A 79 -17.76 -12.52 6.43
N HIS A 80 -17.59 -13.48 7.36
CA HIS A 80 -16.83 -14.69 7.11
C HIS A 80 -15.37 -14.39 6.71
N ASP A 81 -14.77 -15.16 5.81
CA ASP A 81 -13.37 -14.98 5.39
C ASP A 81 -13.08 -13.61 4.78
N ALA A 82 -14.10 -12.88 4.32
CA ALA A 82 -13.97 -11.55 3.75
C ALA A 82 -14.06 -10.41 4.79
N ALA A 83 -14.51 -10.69 6.02
CA ALA A 83 -14.64 -9.67 7.07
C ALA A 83 -13.30 -9.03 7.40
N ASN A 84 -13.27 -7.69 7.45
CA ASN A 84 -12.05 -6.92 7.68
C ASN A 84 -11.98 -6.34 9.11
N PHE A 85 -10.78 -6.40 9.71
CA PHE A 85 -10.53 -5.95 11.08
C PHE A 85 -9.22 -5.16 11.20
N GLY A 86 -9.14 -4.34 12.25
CA GLY A 86 -7.96 -3.54 12.58
C GLY A 86 -7.73 -2.36 11.63
N LEU A 87 -6.62 -1.66 11.87
CA LEU A 87 -6.17 -0.49 11.11
C LEU A 87 -5.82 -0.84 9.67
N PHE A 88 -5.37 -2.08 9.44
CA PHE A 88 -4.97 -2.55 8.12
C PHE A 88 -6.13 -3.20 7.34
N LYS A 89 -7.35 -3.28 7.91
CA LYS A 89 -8.48 -4.00 7.30
C LYS A 89 -8.14 -5.45 6.90
N GLN A 90 -7.42 -6.17 7.76
CA GLN A 90 -7.01 -7.55 7.49
C GLN A 90 -8.23 -8.46 7.36
N ASN A 91 -8.30 -9.27 6.30
CA ASN A 91 -9.41 -10.21 6.13
C ASN A 91 -9.26 -11.47 7.00
N TRP A 92 -10.38 -11.98 7.49
CA TRP A 92 -10.42 -13.17 8.34
C TRP A 92 -9.80 -14.41 7.67
N GLY A 93 -9.95 -14.58 6.36
CA GLY A 93 -9.43 -15.71 5.61
C GLY A 93 -7.90 -15.84 5.70
N GLN A 94 -7.18 -14.71 5.68
CA GLN A 94 -5.74 -14.73 5.99
C GLN A 94 -5.51 -14.92 7.49
N LEU A 95 -6.16 -14.13 8.35
CA LEU A 95 -5.94 -14.17 9.80
C LEU A 95 -6.02 -15.58 10.38
N ARG A 96 -7.07 -16.35 10.05
CA ARG A 96 -7.27 -17.71 10.55
C ARG A 96 -6.27 -18.75 10.02
N VAL A 97 -5.44 -18.39 9.04
CA VAL A 97 -4.39 -19.25 8.48
C VAL A 97 -3.03 -18.93 9.09
N CYS A 98 -2.73 -17.65 9.36
CA CYS A 98 -1.37 -17.23 9.67
C CYS A 98 -1.18 -16.44 10.97
N ALA A 99 -2.21 -15.80 11.54
CA ALA A 99 -2.06 -14.97 12.73
C ALA A 99 -1.93 -15.81 14.02
N SER A 100 -0.73 -16.34 14.21
CA SER A 100 -0.39 -17.32 15.26
C SER A 100 -0.33 -16.70 16.66
N ARG A 101 0.26 -15.51 16.80
CA ARG A 101 0.48 -14.85 18.10
C ARG A 101 -0.80 -14.52 18.87
N TYR A 102 -1.91 -14.39 18.15
CA TYR A 102 -3.23 -14.10 18.73
C TYR A 102 -4.22 -15.26 18.58
N GLY A 103 -3.72 -16.47 18.27
CA GLY A 103 -4.49 -17.71 18.36
C GLY A 103 -5.59 -17.84 17.30
N PHE A 104 -5.43 -17.21 16.13
CA PHE A 104 -6.42 -17.35 15.06
C PHE A 104 -6.18 -18.57 14.17
N VAL A 105 -4.93 -19.04 14.09
CA VAL A 105 -4.55 -20.20 13.26
C VAL A 105 -5.41 -21.41 13.59
N GLY A 106 -6.11 -21.93 12.57
CA GLY A 106 -6.95 -23.13 12.68
C GLY A 106 -8.39 -22.88 13.10
N LYS A 107 -8.79 -21.64 13.39
CA LYS A 107 -10.20 -21.29 13.60
C LYS A 107 -11.01 -21.44 12.31
N SER A 108 -12.30 -21.70 12.46
CA SER A 108 -13.22 -21.83 11.33
C SER A 108 -13.61 -20.46 10.75
N GLU A 109 -14.13 -20.47 9.52
CA GLU A 109 -14.71 -19.29 8.87
C GLU A 109 -15.87 -18.68 9.69
N SER A 110 -16.70 -19.51 10.34
CA SER A 110 -17.82 -19.04 11.17
C SER A 110 -17.37 -18.29 12.42
N GLN A 111 -16.11 -18.43 12.84
CA GLN A 111 -15.52 -17.73 13.98
C GLN A 111 -14.97 -16.34 13.62
N TRP A 112 -15.30 -15.79 12.45
CA TRP A 112 -14.77 -14.51 11.96
C TRP A 112 -14.90 -13.34 12.95
N ASN A 113 -15.94 -13.32 13.79
CA ASN A 113 -16.11 -12.30 14.83
C ASN A 113 -14.96 -12.28 15.86
N ASP A 114 -14.20 -13.35 16.02
CA ASP A 114 -13.01 -13.40 16.89
C ASP A 114 -11.93 -12.39 16.44
N GLY A 115 -11.91 -12.02 15.15
CA GLY A 115 -11.03 -10.98 14.61
C GLY A 115 -11.31 -9.58 15.15
N ALA A 116 -12.47 -9.33 15.77
CA ALA A 116 -12.83 -8.01 16.28
C ALA A 116 -11.91 -7.48 17.39
N ILE A 117 -11.14 -8.35 18.05
CA ILE A 117 -10.11 -7.94 19.01
C ILE A 117 -9.06 -7.00 18.37
N LEU A 118 -8.81 -7.12 17.07
CA LEU A 118 -7.87 -6.25 16.36
C LEU A 118 -8.35 -4.79 16.28
N ASN A 119 -9.67 -4.55 16.39
CA ASN A 119 -10.23 -3.21 16.32
C ASN A 119 -9.87 -2.35 17.55
N SER A 120 -9.59 -2.98 18.69
CA SER A 120 -9.27 -2.31 19.96
C SER A 120 -7.87 -2.64 20.49
N ASN A 121 -7.08 -3.42 19.75
CA ASN A 121 -5.75 -3.83 20.18
C ASN A 121 -4.74 -3.71 19.03
N VAL A 122 -4.07 -2.55 18.94
CA VAL A 122 -3.07 -2.26 17.90
C VAL A 122 -1.88 -3.23 17.94
N HIS A 123 -1.47 -3.71 19.12
CA HIS A 123 -0.42 -4.73 19.24
C HIS A 123 -0.85 -6.05 18.60
N ALA A 124 -2.12 -6.43 18.76
CA ALA A 124 -2.68 -7.61 18.11
C ALA A 124 -2.74 -7.47 16.60
N ASP A 125 -3.14 -6.30 16.15
CA ASP A 125 -3.31 -6.00 14.73
C ASP A 125 -1.96 -6.04 14.01
N VAL A 126 -0.96 -5.30 14.52
CA VAL A 126 0.40 -5.29 13.99
C VAL A 126 0.99 -6.69 14.01
N ALA A 127 0.91 -7.41 15.13
CA ALA A 127 1.44 -8.76 15.22
C ALA A 127 0.82 -9.72 14.20
N SER A 128 -0.50 -9.68 14.04
CA SER A 128 -1.21 -10.54 13.09
C SER A 128 -0.81 -10.25 11.64
N ARG A 129 -0.62 -8.97 11.29
CA ARG A 129 -0.16 -8.55 9.96
C ARG A 129 1.24 -9.06 9.65
N TRP A 130 2.15 -8.96 10.61
CA TRP A 130 3.50 -9.50 10.51
C TRP A 130 3.53 -11.02 10.41
N ASP A 131 2.75 -11.73 11.22
CA ASP A 131 2.64 -13.19 11.13
C ASP A 131 2.19 -13.61 9.72
N CYS A 132 1.19 -12.92 9.20
CA CYS A 132 0.63 -13.21 7.88
C CYS A 132 1.57 -12.87 6.73
N GLN A 133 2.29 -11.76 6.80
CA GLN A 133 3.30 -11.46 5.79
C GLN A 133 4.47 -12.44 5.85
N ASN A 134 4.89 -12.86 7.04
CA ASN A 134 5.95 -13.86 7.19
C ASN A 134 5.52 -15.24 6.65
N HIS A 135 4.25 -15.62 6.84
CA HIS A 135 3.70 -16.87 6.33
C HIS A 135 3.61 -16.89 4.80
N TYR A 136 3.02 -15.86 4.19
CA TYR A 136 2.77 -15.84 2.75
C TYR A 136 3.98 -15.32 1.93
N GLY A 137 4.86 -14.55 2.55
CA GLY A 137 5.82 -13.70 1.86
C GLY A 137 5.17 -12.42 1.33
N TYR A 138 6.00 -11.42 1.01
CA TYR A 138 5.56 -10.07 0.67
C TYR A 138 4.49 -10.01 -0.43
N ASP A 139 4.75 -10.63 -1.60
CA ASP A 139 3.83 -10.55 -2.75
C ASP A 139 2.51 -11.28 -2.51
N LYS A 140 2.55 -12.51 -1.99
CA LYS A 140 1.32 -13.27 -1.72
C LYS A 140 0.52 -12.69 -0.57
N TRP A 141 1.18 -12.06 0.41
CA TRP A 141 0.47 -11.32 1.44
C TRP A 141 -0.36 -10.19 0.84
N PHE A 142 0.23 -9.35 -0.02
CA PHE A 142 -0.51 -8.29 -0.71
C PHE A 142 -1.66 -8.83 -1.55
N ALA A 143 -1.43 -9.94 -2.25
CA ALA A 143 -2.45 -10.58 -3.06
C ALA A 143 -3.64 -11.08 -2.23
N GLY A 144 -3.37 -11.80 -1.14
CA GLY A 144 -4.41 -12.29 -0.24
C GLY A 144 -5.05 -11.20 0.59
N HIS A 145 -4.31 -10.13 0.91
CA HIS A 145 -4.83 -8.97 1.62
C HIS A 145 -5.84 -8.25 0.75
N ARG A 146 -5.46 -8.01 -0.52
CA ARG A 146 -6.28 -7.31 -1.49
C ARG A 146 -7.51 -8.12 -1.90
N ASN A 147 -7.35 -9.39 -2.27
CA ASN A 147 -8.42 -10.16 -2.92
C ASN A 147 -8.61 -11.59 -2.36
N GLY A 148 -8.31 -11.78 -1.07
CA GLY A 148 -8.57 -13.02 -0.34
C GLY A 148 -7.99 -14.27 -1.02
N ALA A 149 -8.74 -15.38 -0.95
CA ALA A 149 -8.33 -16.65 -1.55
C ALA A 149 -8.09 -16.55 -3.07
N SER A 150 -8.89 -15.76 -3.80
CA SER A 150 -8.74 -15.54 -5.23
C SER A 150 -7.43 -14.82 -5.57
N GLY A 151 -7.03 -13.84 -4.75
CA GLY A 151 -5.74 -13.18 -4.86
C GLY A 151 -4.58 -14.13 -4.57
N LEU A 152 -4.68 -14.97 -3.54
CA LEU A 152 -3.66 -16.00 -3.26
C LEU A 152 -3.48 -16.98 -4.43
N ALA A 153 -4.56 -17.32 -5.13
CA ALA A 153 -4.51 -18.17 -6.32
C ALA A 153 -3.91 -17.47 -7.56
N ASN A 154 -4.08 -16.15 -7.68
CA ASN A 154 -3.54 -15.35 -8.78
C ASN A 154 -2.90 -14.04 -8.28
N PRO A 155 -1.67 -14.07 -7.76
CA PRO A 155 -1.11 -12.97 -6.97
C PRO A 155 -0.58 -11.78 -7.77
N TYR A 156 -0.64 -11.84 -9.10
CA TYR A 156 -0.01 -10.85 -9.97
C TYR A 156 -1.00 -10.15 -10.91
N THR A 157 -2.28 -10.08 -10.53
CA THR A 157 -3.27 -9.29 -11.28
C THR A 157 -2.92 -7.80 -11.24
N GLN A 158 -3.40 -7.05 -12.24
CA GLN A 158 -3.16 -5.61 -12.31
C GLN A 158 -3.72 -4.87 -11.08
N ASP A 159 -4.88 -5.29 -10.56
CA ASP A 159 -5.47 -4.72 -9.35
C ASP A 159 -4.56 -4.86 -8.12
N ILE A 160 -4.01 -6.06 -7.90
CA ILE A 160 -3.07 -6.34 -6.81
C ILE A 160 -1.80 -5.50 -6.97
N GLN A 161 -1.28 -5.39 -8.20
CA GLN A 161 -0.10 -4.57 -8.45
C GLN A 161 -0.36 -3.08 -8.23
N ASN A 162 -1.55 -2.58 -8.60
CA ASN A 162 -1.95 -1.20 -8.37
C ASN A 162 -2.02 -0.89 -6.88
N TYR A 163 -2.68 -1.75 -6.09
CA TYR A 163 -2.76 -1.62 -4.63
C TYR A 163 -1.35 -1.67 -3.99
N LYS A 164 -0.53 -2.65 -4.36
CA LYS A 164 0.85 -2.79 -3.85
C LYS A 164 1.70 -1.57 -4.16
N SER A 165 1.63 -1.06 -5.40
CA SER A 165 2.38 0.13 -5.83
C SER A 165 1.89 1.40 -5.14
N ALA A 166 0.60 1.50 -4.82
CA ALA A 166 0.04 2.60 -4.04
C ALA A 166 0.61 2.63 -2.63
N VAL A 167 0.61 1.49 -1.93
CA VAL A 167 1.22 1.36 -0.59
C VAL A 167 2.71 1.70 -0.63
N GLN A 168 3.46 1.18 -1.61
CA GLN A 168 4.88 1.46 -1.75
C GLN A 168 5.16 2.94 -2.00
N TRP A 169 4.33 3.62 -2.78
CA TRP A 169 4.46 5.07 -2.99
C TRP A 169 4.22 5.86 -1.70
N ILE A 170 3.17 5.51 -0.94
CA ILE A 170 2.88 6.12 0.36
C ILE A 170 4.06 5.90 1.33
N GLN A 171 4.58 4.66 1.38
CA GLN A 171 5.75 4.32 2.21
C GLN A 171 6.95 5.20 1.85
N GLN A 172 7.25 5.37 0.56
CA GLN A 172 8.33 6.26 0.11
C GLN A 172 8.13 7.70 0.57
N GLN A 173 6.89 8.20 0.63
CA GLN A 173 6.63 9.55 1.14
C GLN A 173 6.89 9.63 2.64
N ILE A 174 6.43 8.66 3.41
CA ILE A 174 6.68 8.57 4.86
C ILE A 174 8.19 8.50 5.15
N ASP A 175 8.93 7.72 4.38
CA ASP A 175 10.38 7.55 4.56
C ASP A 175 11.21 8.73 4.04
N SER A 176 10.61 9.63 3.25
CA SER A 176 11.30 10.82 2.71
C SER A 176 11.66 11.85 3.78
N LYS A 177 10.96 11.85 4.93
CA LYS A 177 11.17 12.80 6.03
C LYS A 177 10.66 12.21 7.34
N GLU A 178 11.54 12.14 8.34
CA GLU A 178 11.22 11.52 9.64
C GLU A 178 9.99 12.09 10.34
N SER A 179 9.65 13.38 10.13
CA SER A 179 8.43 13.95 10.72
C SER A 179 7.16 13.25 10.23
N TYR A 180 7.14 12.75 8.98
CA TYR A 180 5.95 12.10 8.40
C TYR A 180 5.57 10.78 9.07
N LYS A 181 6.49 10.16 9.83
CA LYS A 181 6.18 8.99 10.66
C LYS A 181 5.35 9.33 11.89
N THR A 182 5.25 10.61 12.27
CA THR A 182 4.65 11.02 13.56
C THR A 182 3.79 12.27 13.51
N ASP A 183 3.77 13.00 12.39
CA ASP A 183 2.90 14.15 12.15
C ASP A 183 1.54 13.76 11.55
N ASP A 184 0.69 14.75 11.36
CA ASP A 184 -0.69 14.60 10.87
C ASP A 184 -0.80 14.58 9.34
N THR A 185 0.30 14.46 8.62
CA THR A 185 0.27 14.43 7.15
C THR A 185 -0.22 13.08 6.66
N ARG A 186 -1.32 13.06 5.93
CA ARG A 186 -1.79 11.90 5.19
C ARG A 186 -1.30 11.97 3.76
N PHE A 187 -0.72 10.89 3.25
CA PHE A 187 -0.50 10.63 1.84
C PHE A 187 -1.57 9.66 1.33
N TRP A 188 -2.06 9.87 0.13
CA TRP A 188 -3.13 9.04 -0.42
C TRP A 188 -2.90 8.75 -1.89
N VAL A 189 -3.46 7.63 -2.34
CA VAL A 189 -3.56 7.24 -3.74
C VAL A 189 -4.98 6.73 -3.97
N SER A 190 -5.63 7.15 -5.06
CA SER A 190 -6.94 6.62 -5.44
C SER A 190 -6.79 5.17 -5.91
N VAL A 191 -7.32 4.24 -5.12
CA VAL A 191 -7.42 2.83 -5.44
C VAL A 191 -8.89 2.43 -5.32
N VAL A 192 -9.43 1.77 -6.34
CA VAL A 192 -10.83 1.35 -6.38
C VAL A 192 -11.09 0.35 -5.24
N ALA A 193 -12.20 0.48 -4.51
CA ALA A 193 -12.59 -0.51 -3.50
C ALA A 193 -13.11 -1.80 -4.16
N ILE A 194 -12.91 -2.95 -3.51
CA ILE A 194 -13.43 -4.26 -3.93
C ILE A 194 -14.09 -5.01 -2.77
#